data_AF-A0A522W158-F1
#
_entry.id   AF-A0A522W158-F1
#
_cell.length_a   1.000
_cell.length_b   1.000
_cell.length_c   1.000
_cell.angle_alpha   90.00
_cell.angle_beta   90.00
_cell.angle_gamma   90.00
#
_symmetry.space_group_name_H-M   'P 1'
#
loop_
_entity.id
_entity.type
_entity.pdbx_description
1 polymer ?
#
loop_
_entity_poly.entity_id
_entity_poly.type
_entity_poly.pdbx_seq_one_letter_code
_entity_poly.pdbx_strand_id
1 'polypeptide(L)'
;LVITDRYLDEFGRVVLGEPKTGTELEKGKEIMAKGVVDLTALDAKVEELCTTILHTFPDCFTKTIVELRKPKLNAWNANKENSRDWLDLNMMTEARTGFRAFNEGPKGNREIDFIALRQAMAAGTPWTRELIECLIPKA
;
A
#
# COMPACT_ATOMS: atom_id res chain seq x y z
N LEU A 1 -10.14 -16.69 -11.77
CA LEU A 1 -10.50 -15.52 -10.93
C LEU A 1 -11.22 -14.46 -11.73
N VAL A 2 -10.73 -14.12 -12.92
CA VAL A 2 -11.37 -13.21 -13.88
C VAL A 2 -11.64 -13.93 -15.20
N ILE A 3 -12.48 -13.35 -16.06
CA ILE A 3 -12.79 -13.87 -17.40
C ILE A 3 -11.73 -13.36 -18.38
N THR A 4 -11.02 -14.27 -19.04
CA THR A 4 -9.96 -13.93 -20.03
C THR A 4 -10.10 -14.73 -21.33
N ASP A 5 -11.08 -15.62 -21.39
CA ASP A 5 -11.31 -16.61 -22.43
C ASP A 5 -12.33 -16.15 -23.49
N ARG A 6 -13.00 -15.02 -23.25
CA ARG A 6 -14.00 -14.46 -24.18
C ARG A 6 -13.96 -12.94 -24.20
N TYR A 7 -14.31 -12.38 -25.36
CA TYR A 7 -14.36 -10.95 -25.61
C TYR A 7 -15.74 -10.32 -25.36
N LEU A 8 -16.83 -11.06 -25.60
CA LEU A 8 -18.20 -10.59 -25.39
C LEU A 8 -18.93 -11.45 -24.35
N ASP A 9 -19.82 -10.82 -23.58
CA ASP A 9 -20.76 -11.50 -22.68
C ASP A 9 -22.03 -11.96 -23.42
N GLU A 10 -22.94 -12.60 -22.67
CA GLU A 10 -24.22 -13.13 -23.16
C GLU A 10 -25.16 -12.04 -23.70
N PHE A 11 -24.86 -10.77 -23.42
CA PHE A 11 -25.62 -9.59 -23.83
C PHE A 11 -24.86 -8.73 -24.87
N GLY A 12 -23.72 -9.22 -25.39
CA GLY A 12 -22.92 -8.52 -26.40
C GLY A 12 -22.05 -7.37 -25.86
N ARG A 13 -21.82 -7.30 -24.55
CA ARG A 13 -20.94 -6.30 -23.91
C ARG A 13 -19.50 -6.80 -23.89
N VAL A 14 -18.54 -5.89 -24.02
CA VAL A 14 -17.11 -6.21 -23.96
C VAL A 14 -16.72 -6.62 -22.54
N VAL A 15 -16.05 -7.76 -22.43
CA VAL A 15 -15.52 -8.33 -21.18
C VAL A 15 -14.12 -7.79 -20.94
N LEU A 16 -13.93 -7.06 -19.84
CA LEU A 16 -12.66 -6.41 -19.47
C LEU A 16 -12.01 -7.08 -18.25
N GLY A 17 -12.09 -8.41 -18.16
CA GLY A 17 -11.53 -9.13 -17.02
C GLY A 17 -12.42 -9.08 -15.79
N GLU A 18 -13.75 -9.08 -15.96
CA GLU A 18 -14.69 -9.13 -14.85
C GLU A 18 -14.45 -10.38 -13.99
N PRO A 19 -14.68 -10.28 -12.66
CA PRO A 19 -14.51 -11.41 -11.76
C PRO A 19 -15.47 -12.54 -12.14
N LYS A 20 -14.95 -13.77 -12.16
CA LYS A 20 -15.78 -14.98 -12.20
C LYS A 20 -16.62 -15.03 -10.91
N THR A 21 -17.82 -15.57 -10.98
CA THR A 21 -18.74 -15.69 -9.84
C THR A 21 -19.10 -17.15 -9.56
N GLY A 22 -19.64 -17.41 -8.37
CA GLY A 22 -20.13 -18.73 -7.96
C GLY A 22 -19.06 -19.83 -8.04
N THR A 23 -19.41 -20.96 -8.63
CA THR A 23 -18.58 -22.17 -8.70
C THR A 23 -17.27 -21.96 -9.46
N GLU A 24 -17.28 -21.11 -10.49
CA GLU A 24 -16.12 -20.83 -11.32
C GLU A 24 -15.08 -19.96 -10.59
N LEU A 25 -15.53 -19.14 -9.63
CA LEU A 25 -14.63 -18.43 -8.73
C LEU A 25 -13.96 -19.38 -7.75
N GLU A 26 -14.73 -20.28 -7.13
CA GLU A 26 -14.22 -21.22 -6.12
C GLU A 26 -13.19 -22.20 -6.71
N LYS A 27 -13.48 -22.79 -7.88
CA LYS A 27 -12.48 -23.61 -8.61
C LYS A 27 -11.21 -22.83 -8.92
N GLY A 28 -11.35 -21.55 -9.30
CA GLY A 28 -10.21 -20.67 -9.56
C GLY A 28 -9.36 -20.42 -8.31
N LYS A 29 -9.99 -20.26 -7.13
CA LYS A 29 -9.30 -20.11 -5.85
C LYS A 29 -8.59 -21.40 -5.43
N GLU A 30 -9.22 -22.56 -5.62
CA GLU A 30 -8.61 -23.86 -5.31
C GLU A 30 -7.35 -24.11 -6.14
N ILE A 31 -7.37 -23.77 -7.43
CA ILE A 31 -6.20 -23.87 -8.31
C ILE A 31 -5.12 -22.88 -7.85
N MET A 32 -5.49 -21.62 -7.57
CA MET A 32 -4.53 -20.61 -7.11
C MET A 32 -3.88 -21.02 -5.78
N ALA A 33 -4.63 -21.59 -4.84
CA ALA A 33 -4.10 -22.04 -3.55
C ALA A 33 -3.07 -23.17 -3.66
N LYS A 34 -3.08 -23.93 -4.76
CA LYS A 34 -2.09 -24.96 -5.08
C LYS A 34 -0.84 -24.39 -5.78
N GLY A 35 -0.93 -23.18 -6.30
CA GLY A 35 0.18 -22.51 -6.97
C GLY A 35 1.29 -22.18 -5.98
N VAL A 36 2.52 -22.31 -6.44
CA VAL A 36 3.71 -21.84 -5.72
C VAL A 36 4.17 -20.55 -6.38
N VAL A 37 4.56 -19.57 -5.57
CA VAL A 37 5.15 -18.32 -6.08
C VAL A 37 6.55 -18.66 -6.60
N ASP A 38 6.73 -18.56 -7.92
CA ASP A 38 8.03 -18.68 -8.58
C ASP A 38 8.52 -17.29 -9.01
N LEU A 39 9.65 -16.87 -8.48
CA LEU A 39 10.29 -15.59 -8.77
C LEU A 39 11.53 -15.74 -9.68
N THR A 40 11.81 -16.94 -10.19
CA THR A 40 13.01 -17.22 -10.99
C THR A 40 13.12 -16.30 -12.22
N ALA A 41 11.99 -15.98 -12.88
CA ALA A 41 11.99 -15.05 -14.01
C ALA A 41 12.28 -13.59 -13.59
N LEU A 42 11.86 -13.18 -12.39
CA LEU A 42 12.20 -11.87 -11.84
C LEU A 42 13.70 -11.80 -11.53
N ASP A 43 14.25 -12.83 -10.88
CA ASP A 43 15.68 -12.91 -10.57
C ASP A 43 16.52 -12.87 -11.84
N ALA A 44 16.16 -13.66 -12.86
CA ALA A 44 16.83 -13.65 -14.15
C ALA A 44 16.81 -12.26 -14.80
N LYS A 45 15.69 -11.52 -14.69
CA LYS A 45 15.61 -10.17 -15.26
C LYS A 45 16.40 -9.14 -14.48
N VAL A 46 16.41 -9.23 -13.14
CA VAL A 46 17.25 -8.36 -12.29
C VAL A 46 18.72 -8.58 -12.62
N GLU A 47 19.15 -9.84 -12.78
CA GLU A 47 20.53 -10.18 -13.15
C GLU A 47 20.91 -9.61 -14.52
N GLU A 48 20.02 -9.70 -15.52
CA GLU A 48 20.22 -9.11 -16.84
C GLU A 48 20.41 -7.58 -16.76
N LEU A 49 19.59 -6.89 -15.96
CA LEU A 49 19.70 -5.44 -15.78
C LEU A 49 20.98 -5.04 -15.06
N CYS A 50 21.34 -5.75 -13.99
CA CYS A 50 22.60 -5.55 -13.27
C CYS A 50 23.80 -5.78 -14.20
N THR A 51 23.77 -6.85 -14.99
CA THR A 51 24.80 -7.17 -16.00
C THR A 51 24.91 -6.06 -17.05
N THR A 52 23.79 -5.49 -17.50
CA THR A 52 23.80 -4.37 -18.45
C THR A 52 24.52 -3.15 -17.88
N ILE A 53 24.27 -2.82 -16.61
CA ILE A 53 24.95 -1.71 -15.90
C ILE A 53 26.43 -2.02 -15.70
N LEU A 54 26.78 -3.27 -15.37
CA LEU A 54 28.16 -3.71 -15.16
C LEU A 54 29.05 -3.48 -16.39
N HIS A 55 28.48 -3.54 -17.60
CA HIS A 55 29.19 -3.31 -18.86
C HIS A 55 29.29 -1.82 -19.24
N THR A 56 29.05 -0.88 -18.31
CA THR A 56 29.22 0.57 -18.52
C THR A 56 30.46 1.11 -17.80
N PHE A 57 30.97 2.28 -18.23
CA PHE A 57 32.05 2.94 -17.50
C PHE A 57 31.57 3.40 -16.10
N PRO A 58 32.20 2.93 -14.99
CA PRO A 58 31.70 3.16 -13.64
C PRO A 58 31.50 4.63 -13.26
N ASP A 59 32.44 5.50 -13.63
CA ASP A 59 32.38 6.94 -13.31
C ASP A 59 31.28 7.65 -14.12
N CYS A 60 31.12 7.29 -15.39
CA CYS A 60 30.05 7.84 -16.23
C CYS A 60 28.66 7.41 -15.74
N PHE A 61 28.52 6.16 -15.31
CA PHE A 61 27.29 5.66 -14.71
C PHE A 61 26.98 6.41 -13.41
N THR A 62 27.97 6.54 -12.51
CA THR A 62 27.83 7.29 -11.26
C THR A 62 27.40 8.74 -11.52
N LYS A 63 28.05 9.42 -12.47
CA LYS A 63 27.66 10.78 -12.90
C LYS A 63 26.21 10.84 -13.39
N THR A 64 25.80 9.88 -14.21
CA THR A 64 24.43 9.79 -14.75
C THR A 64 23.39 9.66 -13.65
N ILE A 65 23.61 8.76 -12.68
CA ILE A 65 22.70 8.56 -11.55
C ILE A 65 22.62 9.83 -10.69
N VAL A 66 23.76 10.46 -10.38
CA VAL A 66 23.77 11.67 -9.55
C VAL A 66 23.07 12.83 -10.25
N GLU A 67 23.27 13.03 -11.55
CA GLU A 67 22.53 14.05 -12.32
C GLU A 67 21.03 13.79 -12.36
N LEU A 68 20.62 12.55 -12.67
CA LEU A 68 19.22 12.16 -12.75
C LEU A 68 18.49 12.39 -11.42
N ARG A 69 19.20 12.21 -10.28
CA ARG A 69 18.63 12.39 -8.94
C ARG A 69 18.49 13.85 -8.53
N LYS A 70 19.16 14.81 -9.15
CA LYS A 70 19.17 16.22 -8.69
C LYS A 70 17.76 16.80 -8.46
N PRO A 71 16.80 16.71 -9.41
CA PRO A 71 15.47 17.28 -9.19
C PRO A 71 14.74 16.61 -8.01
N LYS A 72 14.85 15.27 -7.91
CA LYS A 72 14.26 14.50 -6.82
C LYS A 72 14.91 14.85 -5.47
N LEU A 73 16.23 15.03 -5.43
CA LEU A 73 16.96 15.40 -4.22
C LEU A 73 16.63 16.81 -3.75
N ASN A 74 16.43 17.76 -4.68
CA ASN A 74 15.99 19.10 -4.34
C ASN A 74 14.62 19.08 -3.65
N ALA A 75 13.65 18.41 -4.24
CA ALA A 75 12.33 18.23 -3.63
C ALA A 75 12.42 17.45 -2.31
N TRP A 76 13.18 16.36 -2.27
CA TRP A 76 13.35 15.55 -1.07
C TRP A 76 13.95 16.37 0.08
N ASN A 77 15.06 17.06 -0.15
CA ASN A 77 15.72 17.84 0.91
C ASN A 77 14.87 19.04 1.37
N ALA A 78 14.06 19.62 0.48
CA ALA A 78 13.13 20.68 0.86
C ALA A 78 11.97 20.19 1.75
N ASN A 79 11.63 18.89 1.72
CA ASN A 79 10.42 18.37 2.38
C ASN A 79 10.69 17.35 3.49
N LYS A 80 11.78 16.58 3.44
CA LYS A 80 11.99 15.43 4.34
C LYS A 80 11.91 15.77 5.83
N GLU A 81 12.37 16.95 6.22
CA GLU A 81 12.35 17.39 7.63
C GLU A 81 10.91 17.60 8.10
N ASN A 82 10.07 18.27 7.30
CA ASN A 82 8.65 18.47 7.66
C ASN A 82 7.89 17.15 7.75
N SER A 83 8.21 16.20 6.86
CA SER A 83 7.51 14.92 6.79
C SER A 83 7.94 14.03 7.95
N ARG A 84 9.22 14.07 8.34
CA ARG A 84 9.72 13.38 9.53
C ARG A 84 9.06 13.93 10.79
N ASP A 85 9.05 15.24 10.96
CA ASP A 85 8.53 15.87 12.17
C ASP A 85 7.00 15.72 12.26
N TRP A 86 6.29 15.81 11.12
CA TRP A 86 4.87 15.50 11.04
C TRP A 86 4.59 14.05 11.41
N LEU A 87 5.38 13.10 10.89
CA LEU A 87 5.21 11.69 11.22
C LEU A 87 5.37 11.44 12.73
N ASP A 88 6.41 11.99 13.37
CA ASP A 88 6.63 11.84 14.80
C ASP A 88 5.44 12.37 15.64
N LEU A 89 4.97 13.58 15.32
CA LEU A 89 3.79 14.17 15.98
C LEU A 89 2.51 13.34 15.72
N ASN A 90 2.30 12.86 14.50
CA ASN A 90 1.11 12.11 14.14
C ASN A 90 1.10 10.71 14.78
N MET A 91 2.28 10.10 14.97
CA MET A 91 2.47 8.83 15.69
C MET A 91 2.12 8.90 17.18
N MET A 92 1.95 10.10 17.73
CA MET A 92 1.44 10.32 19.09
C MET A 92 -0.07 10.58 19.13
N THR A 93 -0.72 10.73 17.98
CA THR A 93 -2.11 11.24 17.85
C THR A 93 -2.95 10.38 16.88
N GLU A 94 -3.30 10.90 15.71
CA GLU A 94 -4.24 10.29 14.77
C GLU A 94 -3.71 8.97 14.20
N ALA A 95 -2.44 8.90 13.75
CA ALA A 95 -1.85 7.65 13.25
C ALA A 95 -1.82 6.58 14.34
N ARG A 96 -1.49 6.94 15.58
CA ARG A 96 -1.55 6.00 16.70
C ARG A 96 -2.94 5.37 16.85
N THR A 97 -3.97 6.20 16.72
CA THR A 97 -5.37 5.79 16.89
C THR A 97 -5.81 4.93 15.71
N GLY A 98 -5.55 5.37 14.48
CA GLY A 98 -5.91 4.66 13.26
C GLY A 98 -5.20 3.33 13.10
N PHE A 99 -3.88 3.27 13.33
CA PHE A 99 -3.13 2.01 13.25
C PHE A 99 -3.58 0.99 14.30
N ARG A 100 -3.90 1.45 15.51
CA ARG A 100 -4.45 0.56 16.54
C ARG A 100 -5.84 0.07 16.17
N ALA A 101 -6.75 0.93 15.70
CA ALA A 101 -8.06 0.48 15.23
C ALA A 101 -7.96 -0.53 14.09
N PHE A 102 -7.03 -0.33 13.14
CA PHE A 102 -6.80 -1.28 12.06
C PHE A 102 -6.30 -2.65 12.55
N ASN A 103 -5.41 -2.65 13.54
CA ASN A 103 -4.77 -3.86 14.05
C ASN A 103 -5.65 -4.62 15.07
N GLU A 104 -6.30 -3.89 15.97
CA GLU A 104 -7.03 -4.43 17.13
C GLU A 104 -8.53 -4.59 16.87
N GLY A 105 -9.08 -3.84 15.89
CA GLY A 105 -10.51 -3.84 15.60
C GLY A 105 -11.03 -5.17 15.03
N PRO A 106 -12.28 -5.54 15.36
CA PRO A 106 -12.88 -6.78 14.90
C PRO A 106 -13.01 -6.84 13.36
N LYS A 107 -13.12 -8.06 12.82
CA LYS A 107 -13.26 -8.25 11.37
C LYS A 107 -14.52 -7.54 10.86
N GLY A 108 -14.36 -6.64 9.90
CA GLY A 108 -15.45 -5.82 9.36
C GLY A 108 -15.67 -4.48 10.07
N ASN A 109 -14.94 -4.19 11.16
CA ASN A 109 -14.95 -2.88 11.81
C ASN A 109 -13.56 -2.55 12.37
N ARG A 110 -12.77 -1.83 11.57
CA ARG A 110 -11.34 -1.52 11.78
C ARG A 110 -11.03 -0.03 11.67
N GLU A 111 -12.06 0.78 11.79
CA GLU A 111 -11.97 2.24 11.70
C GLU A 111 -12.31 2.84 13.06
N ILE A 112 -11.77 4.02 13.34
CA ILE A 112 -12.07 4.76 14.56
C ILE A 112 -13.45 5.43 14.46
N ASP A 113 -14.01 5.86 15.61
CA ASP A 113 -15.13 6.79 15.60
C ASP A 113 -14.67 8.21 15.20
N PHE A 114 -14.77 8.51 13.91
CA PHE A 114 -14.40 9.81 13.34
C PHE A 114 -15.26 10.98 13.81
N ILE A 115 -16.49 10.73 14.27
CA ILE A 115 -17.39 11.77 14.78
C ILE A 115 -16.96 12.12 16.21
N ALA A 116 -16.76 11.09 17.05
CA ALA A 116 -16.28 11.28 18.42
C ALA A 116 -14.91 11.97 18.46
N LEU A 117 -14.00 11.63 17.53
CA LEU A 117 -12.71 12.32 17.42
C LEU A 117 -12.89 13.82 17.17
N ARG A 118 -13.73 14.22 16.20
CA ARG A 118 -13.98 15.63 15.89
C ARG A 118 -14.62 16.37 17.06
N GLN A 119 -15.54 15.73 17.78
CA GLN A 119 -16.15 16.30 18.98
C GLN A 119 -15.12 16.50 20.10
N ALA A 120 -14.26 15.52 20.35
CA ALA A 120 -13.20 15.61 21.34
C ALA A 120 -12.20 16.73 21.01
N MET A 121 -11.81 16.87 19.73
CA MET A 121 -10.96 17.96 19.25
C MET A 121 -11.62 19.33 19.43
N ALA A 122 -12.91 19.46 19.10
CA ALA A 122 -13.66 20.70 19.29
C ALA A 122 -13.76 21.11 20.78
N ALA A 123 -13.78 20.13 21.68
CA ALA A 123 -13.75 20.35 23.13
C ALA A 123 -12.33 20.62 23.69
N GLY A 124 -11.28 20.59 22.85
CA GLY A 124 -9.90 20.76 23.30
C GLY A 124 -9.36 19.58 24.13
N THR A 125 -9.93 18.39 23.95
CA THR A 125 -9.52 17.19 24.70
C THR A 125 -8.07 16.83 24.37
N PRO A 126 -7.19 16.64 25.37
CA PRO A 126 -5.81 16.26 25.11
C PRO A 126 -5.71 14.83 24.57
N TRP A 127 -4.70 14.59 23.73
CA TRP A 127 -4.34 13.25 23.27
C TRP A 127 -3.79 12.42 24.43
N THR A 128 -4.65 11.55 24.95
CA THR A 128 -4.37 10.64 26.07
C THR A 128 -4.63 9.21 25.64
N ARG A 129 -4.14 8.25 26.43
CA ARG A 129 -4.43 6.83 26.17
C ARG A 129 -5.93 6.61 26.19
N GLU A 130 -6.63 7.22 27.14
CA GLU A 130 -8.06 7.08 27.37
C GLU A 130 -8.88 7.57 26.16
N LEU A 131 -8.50 8.71 25.57
CA LEU A 131 -9.10 9.18 24.32
C LEU A 131 -8.88 8.18 23.19
N ILE A 132 -7.67 7.63 23.05
CA ILE A 132 -7.39 6.65 21.98
C ILE A 132 -8.22 5.38 22.18
N GLU A 133 -8.29 4.83 23.40
CA GLU A 133 -9.06 3.62 23.69
C GLU A 133 -10.57 3.81 23.46
N CYS A 134 -11.12 5.01 23.69
CA CYS A 134 -12.55 5.24 23.50
C CYS A 134 -12.94 5.38 22.02
N LEU A 135 -11.99 5.73 21.15
CA LEU A 135 -12.20 5.88 19.71
C LEU A 135 -12.06 4.56 18.93
N ILE A 136 -11.43 3.54 19.52
CA ILE A 136 -11.19 2.25 18.87
C ILE A 136 -12.41 1.33 19.06
N PRO A 137 -12.88 0.65 18.00
CA PRO A 137 -13.96 -0.31 18.11
C PRO A 137 -13.54 -1.50 18.98
N LYS A 138 -14.36 -1.81 19.99
CA LYS A 138 -14.14 -2.96 20.88
C LYS A 138 -14.70 -4.23 20.24
N ALA A 139 -13.96 -5.33 20.38
CA ALA A 139 -14.41 -6.67 20.01
C ALA A 139 -15.53 -7.16 20.94
#